data_AF-A0A7J7UTN9-F1
#
_entry.id   AF-A0A7J7UTN9-F1
#
_cell.length_a   1.000
_cell.length_b   1.000
_cell.length_c   1.000
_cell.angle_alpha   90.00
_cell.angle_beta   90.00
_cell.angle_gamma   90.00
#
_symmetry.space_group_name_H-M   'P 1'
#
loop_
_entity.id
_entity.type
_entity.pdbx_description
1 polymer ?
#
loop_
_entity_poly.entity_id
_entity_poly.type
_entity_poly.pdbx_seq_one_letter_code
_entity_poly.pdbx_strand_id
1 'polypeptide(L)'
;MPCLSPPLPRLGIDVLCTMALVLADSRITELLTELHQLIKQTQEERSRSEHNLVNIQKSHERMQTENKISPYYWTKLHGLYTTAKADAEAECNILWKALDKTAEINSLLEARQISAKIVDLYNDSMVWLNG
;
A
#
# COMPACT_ATOMS: atom_id res chain seq x y z
N MET A 1 -31.60 -39.64 34.86
CA MET A 1 -30.58 -39.80 33.80
C MET A 1 -30.70 -38.62 32.85
N PRO A 2 -29.98 -37.50 33.07
CA PRO A 2 -29.91 -36.44 32.08
C PRO A 2 -28.73 -36.73 31.14
N CYS A 3 -29.02 -36.85 29.86
CA CYS A 3 -28.04 -37.00 28.80
C CYS A 3 -27.28 -35.67 28.66
N LEU A 4 -26.08 -35.56 29.25
CA LEU A 4 -25.15 -34.48 28.94
C LEU A 4 -24.66 -34.69 27.50
N SER A 5 -25.13 -33.85 26.58
CA SER A 5 -24.50 -33.71 25.27
C SER A 5 -23.05 -33.24 25.46
N PRO A 6 -22.06 -33.83 24.76
CA PRO A 6 -20.69 -33.36 24.87
C PRO A 6 -20.58 -31.92 24.31
N PRO A 7 -19.74 -31.06 24.89
CA PRO A 7 -19.48 -29.74 24.32
C PRO A 7 -18.89 -29.90 22.92
N LEU A 8 -19.40 -29.12 21.96
CA LEU A 8 -18.85 -29.02 20.60
C LEU A 8 -17.31 -28.82 20.67
N PRO A 9 -16.54 -29.41 19.74
CA PRO A 9 -15.10 -29.54 19.92
C PRO A 9 -14.41 -28.17 19.90
N ARG A 10 -13.87 -27.76 21.06
CA ARG A 10 -12.98 -26.59 21.24
C ARG A 10 -11.85 -26.54 20.20
N LEU A 11 -11.34 -27.70 19.77
CA LEU A 11 -10.34 -27.80 18.71
C LEU A 11 -10.79 -27.19 17.36
N GLY A 12 -12.08 -27.18 17.04
CA GLY A 12 -12.56 -26.68 15.75
C GLY A 12 -12.36 -25.17 15.59
N ILE A 13 -12.69 -24.39 16.62
CA ILE A 13 -12.63 -22.93 16.59
C ILE A 13 -11.17 -22.45 16.68
N ASP A 14 -10.38 -23.04 17.58
CA ASP A 14 -8.98 -22.66 17.76
C ASP A 14 -8.14 -22.97 16.51
N VAL A 15 -8.39 -24.11 15.85
CA VAL A 15 -7.69 -24.47 14.60
C VAL A 15 -8.10 -23.55 13.44
N LEU A 16 -9.40 -23.24 13.29
CA LEU A 16 -9.87 -22.28 12.27
C LEU A 16 -9.30 -20.87 12.49
N CYS A 17 -9.27 -20.40 13.73
CA CYS A 17 -8.72 -19.09 14.09
C CYS A 17 -7.21 -19.03 13.83
N THR A 18 -6.48 -20.10 14.20
CA THR A 18 -5.04 -20.21 13.93
C THR A 18 -4.74 -20.22 12.43
N MET A 19 -5.52 -20.98 11.64
CA MET A 19 -5.36 -21.00 10.17
C MET A 19 -5.64 -19.62 9.55
N ALA A 20 -6.69 -18.93 10.00
CA ALA A 20 -7.00 -17.58 9.53
C ALA A 20 -5.89 -16.56 9.87
N LEU A 21 -5.30 -16.65 11.07
CA LEU A 21 -4.16 -15.85 11.49
C LEU A 21 -2.93 -16.09 10.60
N VAL A 22 -2.58 -17.35 10.35
CA VAL A 22 -1.43 -17.71 9.51
C VAL A 22 -1.61 -17.20 8.08
N LEU A 23 -2.81 -17.32 7.51
CA LEU A 23 -3.13 -16.79 6.18
C LEU A 23 -3.08 -15.25 6.13
N ALA A 24 -3.55 -14.58 7.18
CA ALA A 24 -3.45 -13.13 7.28
C ALA A 24 -1.98 -12.68 7.37
N ASP A 25 -1.14 -13.38 8.14
CA ASP A 25 0.27 -13.06 8.30
C ASP A 25 1.07 -13.29 7.00
N SER A 26 0.76 -14.35 6.25
CA SER A 26 1.35 -14.54 4.91
C SER A 26 0.93 -13.42 3.96
N ARG A 27 -0.36 -13.03 3.96
CA ARG A 27 -0.86 -11.97 3.09
C ARG A 27 -0.26 -10.60 3.45
N ILE A 28 -0.14 -10.28 4.73
CA ILE A 28 0.51 -9.05 5.19
C ILE A 28 1.97 -9.00 4.71
N THR A 29 2.68 -10.13 4.79
CA THR A 29 4.08 -10.22 4.32
C THR A 29 4.22 -9.95 2.82
N GLU A 30 3.32 -10.52 2.01
CA GLU A 30 3.26 -10.24 0.56
C GLU A 30 2.99 -8.76 0.30
N LEU A 31 1.99 -8.17 0.97
CA LEU A 31 1.62 -6.76 0.81
C LEU A 31 2.75 -5.82 1.21
N LEU A 32 3.49 -6.13 2.28
CA LEU A 32 4.68 -5.37 2.68
C LEU A 32 5.79 -5.44 1.62
N THR A 33 5.95 -6.59 0.98
CA THR A 33 6.91 -6.76 -0.11
C THR A 33 6.50 -5.96 -1.35
N GLU A 34 5.22 -6.02 -1.73
CA GLU A 34 4.65 -5.21 -2.81
C GLU A 34 4.78 -3.70 -2.52
N LEU A 35 4.46 -3.27 -1.30
CA LEU A 35 4.59 -1.88 -0.87
C LEU A 35 6.04 -1.40 -0.96
N HIS A 36 7.00 -2.20 -0.51
CA HIS A 36 8.43 -1.88 -0.64
C HIS A 36 8.84 -1.71 -2.10
N GLN A 37 8.33 -2.55 -3.00
CA GLN A 37 8.60 -2.43 -4.42
C GLN A 37 7.97 -1.16 -5.02
N LEU A 38 6.75 -0.80 -4.61
CA LEU A 38 6.11 0.46 -5.03
C LEU A 38 6.91 1.67 -4.55
N ILE A 39 7.42 1.66 -3.32
CA ILE A 39 8.29 2.74 -2.79
C ILE A 39 9.53 2.91 -3.66
N LYS A 40 10.19 1.81 -4.06
CA LYS A 40 11.35 1.87 -4.97
C LYS A 40 10.97 2.48 -6.32
N GLN A 41 9.86 2.04 -6.92
CA GLN A 41 9.37 2.58 -8.18
C GLN A 41 9.07 4.09 -8.08
N THR A 42 8.50 4.56 -6.96
CA THR A 42 8.32 6.00 -6.72
C THR A 42 9.65 6.75 -6.74
N GLN A 43 10.73 6.19 -6.17
CA GLN A 43 12.05 6.84 -6.21
C GLN A 43 12.63 6.89 -7.62
N GLU A 44 12.45 5.82 -8.42
CA GLU A 44 12.88 5.78 -9.82
C GLU A 44 12.16 6.85 -10.65
N GLU A 45 10.83 6.96 -10.51
CA GLU A 45 10.04 7.98 -11.20
C GLU A 45 10.43 9.39 -10.77
N ARG A 46 10.66 9.62 -9.47
CA ARG A 46 11.14 10.91 -8.95
C ARG A 46 12.48 11.30 -9.58
N SER A 47 13.43 10.37 -9.66
CA SER A 47 14.73 10.62 -10.28
C SER A 47 14.59 10.98 -11.77
N ARG A 48 13.67 10.34 -12.49
CA ARG A 48 13.37 10.70 -13.89
C ARG A 48 12.74 12.09 -14.01
N SER A 49 11.76 12.39 -13.15
CA SER A 49 11.08 13.68 -13.10
C SER A 49 12.06 14.84 -12.83
N GLU A 50 12.97 14.66 -11.86
CA GLU A 50 14.04 15.64 -11.56
C GLU A 50 14.90 15.94 -12.78
N HIS A 51 15.29 14.91 -13.54
CA HIS A 51 16.04 15.10 -14.77
C HIS A 51 15.29 15.95 -15.79
N ASN A 52 13.99 15.72 -15.96
CA ASN A 52 13.16 16.47 -16.89
C ASN A 52 12.94 17.93 -16.45
N LEU A 53 12.79 18.18 -15.15
CA LEU A 53 12.74 19.54 -14.60
C LEU A 53 14.04 20.31 -14.86
N VAL A 54 15.21 19.65 -14.69
CA VAL A 54 16.50 20.25 -15.02
C VAL A 54 16.60 20.57 -16.52
N ASN A 55 16.06 19.73 -17.40
CA ASN A 55 16.06 19.96 -18.84
C ASN A 55 15.16 21.14 -19.25
N ILE A 56 14.03 21.34 -18.56
CA ILE A 56 13.18 22.53 -18.73
C ILE A 56 13.96 23.78 -18.36
N GLN A 57 14.58 23.78 -17.18
CA GLN A 57 15.36 24.91 -16.68
C GLN A 57 16.49 25.29 -17.66
N LYS A 58 17.31 24.32 -18.07
CA LYS A 58 18.40 24.54 -19.05
C LYS A 58 17.88 25.05 -20.40
N SER A 59 16.69 24.63 -20.83
CA SER A 59 16.12 25.09 -22.09
C SER A 59 15.67 26.55 -22.01
N HIS A 60 15.12 26.97 -20.86
CA HIS A 60 14.82 28.39 -20.59
C HIS A 60 16.07 29.25 -20.51
N GLU A 61 17.10 28.80 -19.79
CA GLU A 61 18.38 29.53 -19.66
C GLU A 61 19.02 29.80 -21.03
N ARG A 62 19.03 28.81 -21.93
CA ARG A 62 19.53 28.97 -23.30
C ARG A 62 18.70 29.96 -24.11
N MET A 63 17.37 29.85 -24.03
CA MET A 63 16.46 30.77 -24.71
C MET A 63 16.67 32.23 -24.27
N GLN A 64 16.88 32.44 -22.96
CA GLN A 64 17.17 33.76 -22.39
C GLN A 64 18.54 34.28 -22.82
N THR A 65 19.58 33.43 -22.78
CA THR A 65 20.95 33.80 -23.16
C THR A 65 21.03 34.21 -24.63
N GLU A 66 20.31 33.49 -25.50
CA GLU A 66 20.25 33.81 -26.93
C GLU A 66 19.34 35.00 -27.24
N ASN A 67 18.61 35.52 -26.25
CA ASN A 67 17.61 36.59 -26.36
C ASN A 67 16.65 36.39 -27.56
N LYS A 68 16.32 35.13 -27.86
CA LYS A 68 15.60 34.74 -29.06
C LYS A 68 14.47 33.79 -28.71
N ILE A 69 13.27 34.33 -28.67
CA ILE A 69 12.05 33.54 -28.64
C ILE A 69 11.82 33.03 -30.07
N SER A 70 12.07 31.73 -30.26
CA SER A 70 11.99 31.05 -31.55
C SER A 70 10.92 29.97 -31.50
N PRO A 71 10.23 29.65 -32.62
CA PRO A 71 9.34 28.50 -32.73
C PRO A 71 9.98 27.19 -32.24
N TYR A 72 11.31 27.03 -32.40
CA TYR A 72 12.06 25.89 -31.88
C TYR A 72 11.92 25.74 -30.36
N TYR A 73 12.15 26.82 -29.60
CA TYR A 73 12.10 26.79 -28.14
C TYR A 73 10.67 26.55 -27.66
N TRP A 74 9.68 27.11 -28.34
CA TRP A 74 8.27 26.86 -28.04
C TRP A 74 7.95 25.36 -28.15
N THR A 75 8.27 24.72 -29.28
CA THR A 75 8.01 23.29 -29.48
C THR A 75 8.77 22.43 -28.47
N LYS A 76 10.04 22.76 -28.20
CA LYS A 76 10.87 22.01 -27.25
C LYS A 76 10.33 22.11 -25.83
N LEU A 77 10.02 23.31 -25.35
CA LEU A 77 9.48 23.53 -24.01
C LEU A 77 8.10 22.88 -23.88
N HIS A 78 7.24 22.99 -24.89
CA HIS A 78 5.95 22.30 -24.88
C HIS A 78 6.10 20.78 -24.72
N GLY A 79 7.03 20.17 -25.46
CA GLY A 79 7.34 18.75 -25.31
C GLY A 79 7.83 18.41 -23.90
N LEU A 80 8.78 19.19 -23.36
CA LEU A 80 9.31 18.97 -22.01
C LEU A 80 8.22 19.11 -20.92
N TYR A 81 7.33 20.11 -21.03
CA TYR A 81 6.21 20.27 -20.11
C TYR A 81 5.21 19.12 -20.21
N THR A 82 4.97 18.61 -21.42
CA THR A 82 4.10 17.45 -21.64
C THR A 82 4.66 16.22 -20.95
N THR A 83 5.97 15.97 -21.08
CA THR A 83 6.66 14.88 -20.38
C THR A 83 6.65 15.08 -18.86
N ALA A 84 6.96 16.29 -18.36
CA ALA A 84 6.95 16.56 -16.92
C ALA A 84 5.56 16.36 -16.29
N LYS A 85 4.49 16.70 -17.02
CA LYS A 85 3.12 16.39 -16.59
C LYS A 85 2.90 14.87 -16.51
N ALA A 86 3.31 14.12 -17.54
CA ALA A 86 3.18 12.67 -17.55
C ALA A 86 4.00 12.01 -16.42
N ASP A 87 5.18 12.52 -16.10
CA ASP A 87 5.98 12.06 -14.96
C ASP A 87 5.23 12.26 -13.63
N ALA A 88 4.60 13.41 -13.43
CA ALA A 88 3.81 13.68 -12.23
C ALA A 88 2.58 12.77 -12.13
N GLU A 89 1.91 12.48 -13.25
CA GLU A 89 0.79 11.54 -13.30
C GLU A 89 1.24 10.11 -12.98
N ALA A 90 2.42 9.69 -13.47
CA ALA A 90 2.99 8.38 -13.18
C ALA A 90 3.35 8.23 -11.69
N GLU A 91 4.04 9.22 -11.09
CA GLU A 91 4.36 9.21 -9.66
C GLU A 91 3.09 9.15 -8.81
N CYS A 92 2.07 9.97 -9.14
CA CYS A 92 0.77 9.96 -8.46
C CYS A 92 0.10 8.59 -8.49
N ASN A 93 0.10 7.92 -9.65
CA ASN A 93 -0.50 6.59 -9.80
C ASN A 93 0.20 5.53 -8.92
N ILE A 94 1.51 5.61 -8.74
CA ILE A 94 2.25 4.68 -7.87
C ILE A 94 1.93 4.97 -6.39
N LEU A 95 1.86 6.25 -6.02
CA LEU A 95 1.50 6.66 -4.65
C LEU A 95 0.10 6.18 -4.28
N TRP A 96 -0.87 6.25 -5.19
CA TRP A 96 -2.20 5.69 -4.97
C TRP A 96 -2.17 4.19 -4.70
N LYS A 97 -1.42 3.42 -5.51
CA LYS A 97 -1.26 1.98 -5.27
C LYS A 97 -0.62 1.70 -3.91
N ALA A 98 0.39 2.48 -3.51
CA ALA A 98 1.03 2.31 -2.20
C ALA A 98 0.07 2.63 -1.05
N LEU A 99 -0.79 3.64 -1.21
CA LEU A 99 -1.84 3.97 -0.25
C LEU A 99 -2.85 2.83 -0.11
N ASP A 100 -3.30 2.24 -1.23
CA ASP A 100 -4.21 1.09 -1.22
C ASP A 100 -3.61 -0.10 -0.47
N LYS A 101 -2.31 -0.38 -0.70
CA LYS A 101 -1.61 -1.45 0.03
C LYS A 101 -1.53 -1.19 1.53
N THR A 102 -1.31 0.06 1.92
CA THR A 102 -1.31 0.47 3.33
C THR A 102 -2.69 0.28 3.96
N ALA A 103 -3.76 0.64 3.25
CA ALA A 103 -5.13 0.43 3.70
C ALA A 103 -5.47 -1.06 3.85
N GLU A 104 -5.05 -1.90 2.89
CA GLU A 104 -5.25 -3.36 2.94
C GLU A 104 -4.53 -3.98 4.14
N ILE A 105 -3.28 -3.59 4.40
CA ILE A 105 -2.51 -4.05 5.58
C ILE A 105 -3.23 -3.67 6.88
N ASN A 106 -3.66 -2.40 7.01
CA ASN A 106 -4.36 -1.94 8.22
C ASN A 106 -5.65 -2.71 8.46
N SER A 107 -6.43 -2.96 7.40
CA SER A 107 -7.67 -3.76 7.48
C SER A 107 -7.41 -5.18 7.99
N LEU A 108 -6.34 -5.84 7.51
CA LEU A 108 -5.96 -7.17 7.99
C LEU A 108 -5.51 -7.17 9.45
N LEU A 109 -4.77 -6.13 9.88
CA LEU A 109 -4.35 -5.96 11.27
C LEU A 109 -5.55 -5.72 12.20
N GLU A 110 -6.52 -4.92 11.78
CA GLU A 110 -7.76 -4.67 12.54
C GLU A 110 -8.59 -5.95 12.67
N ALA A 111 -8.76 -6.70 11.57
CA ALA A 111 -9.47 -7.98 11.58
C ALA A 111 -8.80 -9.00 12.54
N ARG A 112 -7.47 -9.03 12.56
CA ARG A 112 -6.68 -9.85 13.50
C ARG A 112 -6.96 -9.47 14.96
N GLN A 113 -6.99 -8.17 15.28
CA GLN A 113 -7.28 -7.70 16.64
C GLN A 113 -8.70 -8.06 17.09
N ILE A 114 -9.69 -7.95 16.21
CA ILE A 114 -11.08 -8.33 16.51
C ILE A 114 -11.17 -9.83 16.78
N SER A 115 -10.51 -10.66 15.95
CA SER A 115 -10.50 -12.11 16.12
C SER A 115 -9.91 -12.54 17.47
N ALA A 116 -8.81 -11.92 17.91
CA ALA A 116 -8.22 -12.17 19.22
C ALA A 116 -9.19 -11.85 20.38
N LYS A 117 -9.87 -10.68 20.31
CA LYS A 117 -10.86 -10.29 21.33
C LYS A 117 -12.03 -11.27 21.43
N ILE A 118 -12.50 -11.82 20.30
CA ILE A 118 -13.60 -12.80 20.29
C ILE A 118 -13.18 -14.10 20.99
N VAL A 119 -11.94 -14.56 20.76
CA VAL A 119 -11.38 -15.74 21.42
C VAL A 119 -11.29 -15.52 22.93
N ASP A 120 -10.82 -14.36 23.38
CA ASP A 120 -10.73 -14.01 24.80
C ASP A 120 -12.12 -14.00 25.48
N LEU A 121 -13.12 -13.40 24.83
CA LEU A 121 -14.50 -13.36 25.34
C LEU A 121 -15.13 -14.77 25.42
N TYR A 122 -14.86 -15.63 24.45
CA TYR A 122 -15.33 -17.02 24.47
C TYR A 122 -14.71 -17.80 25.63
N ASN A 123 -13.41 -17.63 25.85
CA ASN A 123 -12.68 -18.25 26.95
C ASN A 123 -13.21 -17.79 28.31
N ASP A 124 -13.45 -16.49 28.51
CA ASP A 124 -13.99 -15.93 29.76
C ASP A 124 -15.40 -16.48 30.06
N SER A 125 -16.29 -16.52 29.06
CA SER A 125 -17.65 -17.08 29.21
C SER A 125 -17.68 -18.57 29.61
N MET A 126 -16.68 -19.33 29.16
CA MET A 126 -16.54 -20.75 29.45
C MET A 126 -16.00 -21.03 30.86
N VAL A 127 -15.24 -20.11 31.45
CA VAL A 127 -14.78 -20.22 32.85
C VAL A 127 -15.97 -20.19 33.79
N TRP A 128 -16.94 -19.29 33.54
CA TRP A 128 -18.16 -19.17 34.33
C TRP A 128 -19.14 -20.34 34.19
N LEU A 129 -19.07 -21.11 33.10
CA LEU A 129 -19.93 -22.27 32.86
C LEU A 129 -19.39 -23.59 33.42
N ASN A 130 -18.10 -23.65 33.81
CA ASN A 130 -17.45 -24.85 34.34
C ASN A 130 -17.07 -24.75 35.84
N GLY A 131 -17.41 -23.64 36.50
CA GLY A 131 -17.31 -23.45 37.96
C GLY A 131 -18.66 -23.59 38.64
#